data_AF-A0A7S1CRM2-F1
#
_entry.id   AF-A0A7S1CRM2-F1
#
_cell.length_a   1.000
_cell.length_b   1.000
_cell.length_c   1.000
_cell.angle_alpha   90.00
_cell.angle_beta   90.00
_cell.angle_gamma   90.00
#
_symmetry.space_group_name_H-M   'P 1'
#
loop_
_entity.id
_entity.type
_entity.pdbx_description
1 polymer ?
#
loop_
_entity_poly.entity_id
_entity_poly.type
_entity_poly.pdbx_seq_one_letter_code
_entity_poly.pdbx_strand_id
1 'polypeptide(L)'
;SHTRGAAAMFAHVVQRLRRTFSRGGARRIHTAPDGATRGGGEGPKAGDDVRPGTVGADGGGLVVAARSGGVVVSSSTVVNDAPAPAAAATPGGRSAVDEAAKRKDAQDAQMKERKRRMAALVRVFGDGVVDNALSRTWQSRVDALAAVKAAVEAKAPSLKVAGEADEFTRLFRASCKMAERGVHDKVPPVFLASVDLTAAIVASALPADAAARDKGIGPLVPPLVRACGTSNARVQEASVQVLMAMAHAPELGAAALAPHVLAPVDAKATAVVAARLLLLQALLPLVGLDGEGGFTLDNTMEIVLPALSQADTKTRRLAMAVATELYRHAGADVTRYTNTLPAAMLRKLDKRFAKVDAAAAGGATPAWRGGDGAADGGGDFDEKDEAADAGPVATQLVGDDGGDAGADREGALAELGKSLVSSISSGRHSSPERSSPEHAVPTRPGGPQLMRGGRVRPNRRGGGGDDG
;
A
#
# COMPACT_ATOMS: atom_id res chain seq x y z
N SER A 1 26.45 5.69 -17.04
CA SER A 1 26.94 5.33 -15.69
C SER A 1 25.96 5.71 -14.59
N HIS A 2 25.27 6.85 -14.68
CA HIS A 2 24.33 7.33 -13.64
C HIS A 2 23.06 6.47 -13.41
N THR A 3 22.53 5.79 -14.42
CA THR A 3 21.32 4.95 -14.29
C THR A 3 21.54 3.62 -13.55
N ARG A 4 22.78 3.09 -13.54
CA ARG A 4 23.11 1.86 -12.80
C ARG A 4 23.17 2.08 -11.28
N GLY A 5 23.49 3.31 -10.84
CA GLY A 5 23.53 3.67 -9.42
C GLY A 5 22.15 3.74 -8.79
N ALA A 6 21.17 4.33 -9.48
CA ALA A 6 19.80 4.47 -9.00
C ALA A 6 19.11 3.10 -8.85
N ALA A 7 19.28 2.19 -9.80
CA ALA A 7 18.72 0.83 -9.71
C ALA A 7 19.35 -0.01 -8.58
N ALA A 8 20.65 0.13 -8.34
CA ALA A 8 21.34 -0.55 -7.24
C ALA A 8 20.94 0.03 -5.87
N MET A 9 20.75 1.35 -5.76
CA MET A 9 20.22 1.99 -4.56
C MET A 9 18.77 1.58 -4.30
N PHE A 10 17.93 1.52 -5.34
CA PHE A 10 16.55 1.04 -5.21
C PHE A 10 16.51 -0.43 -4.74
N ALA A 11 17.30 -1.31 -5.35
CA ALA A 11 17.42 -2.70 -4.92
C ALA A 11 17.90 -2.81 -3.47
N HIS A 12 18.87 -1.98 -3.06
CA HIS A 12 19.39 -1.95 -1.69
C HIS A 12 18.37 -1.41 -0.68
N VAL A 13 17.62 -0.35 -1.01
CA VAL A 13 16.55 0.20 -0.16
C VAL A 13 15.44 -0.84 0.02
N VAL A 14 15.00 -1.49 -1.05
CA VAL A 14 14.01 -2.58 -1.01
C VAL A 14 14.53 -3.78 -0.20
N GLN A 15 15.80 -4.19 -0.37
CA GLN A 15 16.39 -5.27 0.42
C GLN A 15 16.56 -4.92 1.90
N ARG A 16 16.81 -3.64 2.22
CA ARG A 16 17.00 -3.16 3.59
C ARG A 16 15.67 -3.08 4.34
N LEU A 17 14.62 -2.58 3.69
CA LEU A 17 13.25 -2.64 4.20
C LEU A 17 12.82 -4.11 4.41
N ARG A 18 13.17 -5.01 3.49
CA ARG A 18 12.87 -6.45 3.67
C ARG A 18 13.52 -7.09 4.92
N ARG A 19 14.71 -6.64 5.32
CA ARG A 19 15.44 -7.18 6.50
C ARG A 19 14.94 -6.63 7.83
N THR A 20 14.46 -5.39 7.84
CA THR A 20 13.92 -4.78 9.06
C THR A 20 12.57 -5.38 9.43
N PHE A 21 11.73 -5.70 8.45
CA PHE A 21 10.40 -6.26 8.69
C PHE A 21 10.35 -7.80 8.85
N SER A 22 11.31 -8.55 8.28
CA SER A 22 11.37 -10.01 8.47
C SER A 22 11.76 -10.46 9.89
N ARG A 23 12.20 -9.54 10.77
CA ARG A 23 12.60 -9.86 12.15
C ARG A 23 11.44 -9.84 13.17
N GLY A 24 10.26 -9.36 12.79
CA GLY A 24 9.08 -9.31 13.68
C GLY A 24 8.34 -10.63 13.89
N GLY A 25 8.73 -11.73 13.22
CA GLY A 25 7.94 -12.96 13.15
C GLY A 25 8.52 -14.23 13.80
N ALA A 26 9.68 -14.18 14.46
CA ALA A 26 10.33 -15.39 14.98
C ALA A 26 10.29 -15.47 16.52
N ARG A 27 9.12 -15.69 17.11
CA ARG A 27 9.05 -16.30 18.46
C ARG A 27 9.23 -17.81 18.32
N ARG A 28 10.36 -18.33 18.78
CA ARG A 28 10.62 -19.77 18.90
C ARG A 28 9.67 -20.36 19.93
N ILE A 29 8.73 -21.19 19.46
CA ILE A 29 8.07 -22.17 20.32
C ILE A 29 9.06 -23.32 20.49
N HIS A 30 9.63 -23.46 21.68
CA HIS A 30 10.41 -24.63 22.06
C HIS A 30 9.44 -25.80 22.32
N THR A 31 9.34 -26.74 21.38
CA THR A 31 8.75 -28.06 21.64
C THR A 31 9.85 -29.00 22.12
N ALA A 32 9.73 -29.51 23.33
CA ALA A 32 10.57 -30.56 23.88
C ALA A 32 10.21 -31.92 23.25
N PRO A 33 11.17 -32.83 23.04
CA PRO A 33 10.90 -34.19 22.57
C PRO A 33 10.62 -35.16 23.72
N ASP A 34 9.63 -36.01 23.52
CA ASP A 34 9.37 -37.22 24.30
C ASP A 34 10.49 -38.25 24.12
N GLY A 35 10.93 -38.83 25.24
CA GLY A 35 11.89 -39.93 25.28
C GLY A 35 11.78 -40.70 26.58
N ALA A 36 11.18 -41.89 26.51
CA ALA A 36 11.06 -42.85 27.61
C ALA A 36 12.42 -43.42 28.02
N THR A 37 12.64 -43.65 29.33
CA THR A 37 13.13 -44.92 29.90
C THR A 37 13.31 -44.87 31.45
N ARG A 38 12.85 -45.96 32.09
CA ARG A 38 13.38 -46.68 33.27
C ARG A 38 14.02 -45.90 34.46
N GLY A 39 13.44 -46.16 35.64
CA GLY A 39 14.15 -46.94 36.69
C GLY A 39 14.63 -46.20 37.95
N GLY A 40 13.99 -46.52 39.08
CA GLY A 40 14.65 -46.88 40.35
C GLY A 40 15.22 -45.77 41.25
N GLY A 41 14.90 -45.88 42.55
CA GLY A 41 15.87 -45.60 43.63
C GLY A 41 15.58 -44.43 44.57
N GLU A 42 15.09 -44.77 45.77
CA GLU A 42 15.50 -44.29 47.11
C GLU A 42 15.51 -42.78 47.45
N GLY A 43 14.82 -42.42 48.55
CA GLY A 43 14.83 -41.09 49.20
C GLY A 43 16.07 -40.85 50.08
N PRO A 44 16.01 -40.18 51.26
CA PRO A 44 15.01 -39.25 51.82
C PRO A 44 15.67 -37.97 52.45
N LYS A 45 14.91 -37.25 53.29
CA LYS A 45 15.26 -36.19 54.28
C LYS A 45 15.03 -34.74 53.80
N ALA A 46 14.62 -33.77 54.63
CA ALA A 46 14.05 -33.68 55.99
C ALA A 46 13.82 -32.17 56.25
N GLY A 47 12.98 -31.82 57.23
CA GLY A 47 12.88 -30.49 57.85
C GLY A 47 11.58 -29.76 57.46
N ASP A 48 10.48 -29.90 58.21
CA ASP A 48 10.16 -29.33 59.54
C ASP A 48 10.11 -27.80 59.56
N ASP A 49 8.89 -27.24 59.65
CA ASP A 49 8.35 -26.54 60.84
C ASP A 49 7.10 -25.71 60.47
N VAL A 50 5.88 -26.09 60.93
CA VAL A 50 5.17 -25.57 62.14
C VAL A 50 4.72 -24.10 61.95
N ARG A 51 3.47 -23.81 61.52
CA ARG A 51 2.20 -23.59 62.29
C ARG A 51 2.18 -22.28 63.14
N PRO A 52 1.02 -21.80 63.66
CA PRO A 52 -0.37 -21.71 63.15
C PRO A 52 -1.03 -20.31 63.43
N GLY A 53 -2.20 -19.98 62.86
CA GLY A 53 -3.47 -19.86 63.61
C GLY A 53 -4.15 -18.48 63.37
N THR A 54 -5.34 -18.37 62.73
CA THR A 54 -6.74 -18.46 63.28
C THR A 54 -7.15 -17.21 64.08
N VAL A 55 -8.30 -16.52 64.00
CA VAL A 55 -9.72 -16.81 63.63
C VAL A 55 -10.49 -15.49 63.36
N GLY A 56 -11.52 -15.54 62.50
CA GLY A 56 -12.83 -14.86 62.67
C GLY A 56 -13.04 -13.54 61.94
N ALA A 57 -14.22 -13.15 61.44
CA ALA A 57 -15.55 -13.75 61.28
C ALA A 57 -16.33 -12.81 60.31
N ASP A 58 -17.55 -13.20 59.91
CA ASP A 58 -18.56 -12.44 59.11
C ASP A 58 -18.39 -12.49 57.58
N GLY A 59 -19.40 -12.78 56.73
CA GLY A 59 -20.82 -13.04 56.89
C GLY A 59 -21.57 -12.59 55.60
N GLY A 60 -22.34 -13.49 54.97
CA GLY A 60 -23.36 -13.22 53.91
C GLY A 60 -22.87 -13.26 52.45
N GLY A 61 -23.19 -14.28 51.63
CA GLY A 61 -24.43 -14.44 50.84
C GLY A 61 -24.12 -14.08 49.36
N LEU A 62 -24.53 -14.73 48.26
CA LEU A 62 -25.62 -15.64 47.94
C LEU A 62 -25.34 -16.18 46.49
N VAL A 63 -25.43 -17.51 46.30
CA VAL A 63 -25.87 -18.29 45.10
C VAL A 63 -25.20 -18.07 43.72
N VAL A 64 -24.39 -19.05 43.28
CA VAL A 64 -24.29 -19.47 41.86
C VAL A 64 -24.23 -21.00 41.80
N ALA A 65 -25.19 -21.60 41.11
CA ALA A 65 -25.31 -23.05 40.92
C ALA A 65 -24.31 -23.56 39.87
N ALA A 66 -23.49 -24.53 40.28
CA ALA A 66 -22.69 -25.35 39.39
C ALA A 66 -23.56 -26.41 38.71
N ARG A 67 -23.29 -26.70 37.43
CA ARG A 67 -23.59 -28.02 36.88
C ARG A 67 -22.58 -28.45 35.83
N SER A 68 -22.09 -29.65 36.09
CA SER A 68 -21.03 -30.43 35.48
C SER A 68 -21.58 -31.45 34.47
N GLY A 69 -20.66 -32.01 33.67
CA GLY A 69 -20.85 -33.24 32.89
C GLY A 69 -21.37 -32.96 31.48
N GLY A 70 -20.70 -33.35 30.39
CA GLY A 70 -20.05 -34.63 30.15
C GLY A 70 -20.98 -35.46 29.25
N VAL A 71 -20.79 -35.37 27.93
CA VAL A 71 -21.58 -36.10 26.92
C VAL A 71 -20.72 -37.20 26.31
N VAL A 72 -21.14 -38.45 26.49
CA VAL A 72 -20.68 -39.61 25.72
C VAL A 72 -21.89 -40.26 25.05
N VAL A 73 -21.77 -40.32 23.72
CA VAL A 73 -22.36 -41.18 22.67
C VAL A 73 -23.24 -42.37 23.11
N SER A 74 -24.40 -42.55 22.46
CA SER A 74 -24.74 -43.79 21.70
C SER A 74 -26.08 -43.74 20.97
N SER A 75 -26.04 -44.28 19.75
CA SER A 75 -27.15 -44.60 18.84
C SER A 75 -28.13 -45.62 19.43
N SER A 76 -29.43 -45.50 19.10
CA SER A 76 -30.19 -46.63 18.55
C SER A 76 -31.55 -46.19 17.99
N THR A 77 -31.88 -46.80 16.85
CA THR A 77 -33.12 -46.79 16.08
C THR A 77 -34.31 -47.36 16.85
N VAL A 78 -35.47 -46.70 16.82
CA VAL A 78 -36.79 -47.34 16.96
C VAL A 78 -37.78 -46.69 15.99
N VAL A 79 -38.40 -47.55 15.19
CA VAL A 79 -39.50 -47.30 14.26
C VAL A 79 -40.76 -46.98 15.05
N ASN A 80 -41.48 -45.91 14.71
CA ASN A 80 -42.90 -45.81 15.03
C ASN A 80 -43.66 -45.09 13.92
N ASP A 81 -44.53 -45.89 13.30
CA ASP A 81 -45.58 -45.53 12.36
C ASP A 81 -46.65 -44.68 13.05
N ALA A 82 -46.94 -43.50 12.51
CA ALA A 82 -48.20 -42.80 12.75
C ALA A 82 -48.58 -41.95 11.51
N PRO A 83 -49.84 -41.99 11.07
CA PRO A 83 -50.26 -41.50 9.75
C PRO A 83 -50.33 -39.98 9.64
N ALA A 84 -50.00 -39.52 8.43
CA ALA A 84 -49.91 -38.13 8.01
C ALA A 84 -51.21 -37.32 8.21
N PRO A 85 -51.13 -36.07 8.73
CA PRO A 85 -52.16 -35.08 8.47
C PRO A 85 -52.05 -34.57 7.03
N ALA A 86 -53.19 -34.52 6.36
CA ALA A 86 -53.37 -34.13 4.97
C ALA A 86 -52.62 -32.84 4.61
N ALA A 87 -51.84 -32.93 3.54
CA ALA A 87 -51.15 -31.82 2.90
C ALA A 87 -52.15 -30.74 2.46
N ALA A 88 -52.22 -29.65 3.23
CA ALA A 88 -52.71 -28.38 2.70
C ALA A 88 -51.70 -27.91 1.64
N ALA A 89 -52.08 -28.03 0.37
CA ALA A 89 -51.31 -27.53 -0.75
C ALA A 89 -51.19 -26.01 -0.65
N THR A 90 -50.03 -25.52 -0.18
CA THR A 90 -49.66 -24.10 -0.23
C THR A 90 -49.55 -23.68 -1.70
N PRO A 91 -50.37 -22.75 -2.22
CA PRO A 91 -50.30 -22.31 -3.62
C PRO A 91 -49.15 -21.30 -3.88
N GLY A 92 -48.12 -21.25 -3.03
CA GLY A 92 -47.07 -20.22 -3.07
C GLY A 92 -45.84 -20.54 -3.93
N GLY A 93 -45.72 -21.75 -4.49
CA GLY A 93 -44.47 -22.22 -5.11
C GLY A 93 -44.11 -21.61 -6.47
N ARG A 94 -45.09 -21.19 -7.28
CA ARG A 94 -44.83 -20.64 -8.63
C ARG A 94 -44.20 -19.24 -8.58
N SER A 95 -44.58 -18.42 -7.61
CA SER A 95 -44.08 -17.04 -7.47
C SER A 95 -42.57 -16.97 -7.17
N ALA A 96 -42.04 -17.91 -6.37
CA ALA A 96 -40.62 -17.89 -5.99
C ALA A 96 -39.68 -18.27 -7.14
N VAL A 97 -40.09 -19.17 -8.03
CA VAL A 97 -39.30 -19.61 -9.18
C VAL A 97 -39.23 -18.50 -10.25
N ASP A 98 -40.37 -17.83 -10.49
CA ASP A 98 -40.44 -16.70 -11.42
C ASP A 98 -39.60 -15.50 -10.93
N GLU A 99 -39.60 -15.22 -9.62
CA GLU A 99 -38.75 -14.19 -9.03
C GLU A 99 -37.26 -14.53 -9.09
N ALA A 100 -36.88 -15.81 -8.94
CA ALA A 100 -35.49 -16.24 -9.11
C ALA A 100 -35.00 -16.10 -10.55
N ALA A 101 -35.85 -16.42 -11.53
CA ALA A 101 -35.55 -16.26 -12.96
C ALA A 101 -35.34 -14.78 -13.31
N LYS A 102 -36.27 -13.89 -12.91
CA LYS A 102 -36.14 -12.44 -13.12
C LYS A 102 -34.85 -11.86 -12.51
N ARG A 103 -34.46 -12.32 -11.31
CA ARG A 103 -33.21 -11.90 -10.67
C ARG A 103 -31.98 -12.33 -11.46
N LYS A 104 -31.99 -13.55 -12.01
CA LYS A 104 -30.89 -14.05 -12.85
C LYS A 104 -30.77 -13.25 -14.14
N ASP A 105 -31.88 -13.02 -14.83
CA ASP A 105 -31.90 -12.25 -16.08
C ASP A 105 -31.42 -10.80 -15.86
N ALA A 106 -31.84 -10.18 -14.76
CA ALA A 106 -31.38 -8.85 -14.38
C ALA A 106 -29.88 -8.82 -14.07
N GLN A 107 -29.35 -9.86 -13.40
CA GLN A 107 -27.92 -9.98 -13.13
C GLN A 107 -27.11 -10.19 -14.42
N ASP A 108 -27.60 -10.99 -15.35
CA ASP A 108 -26.95 -11.24 -16.63
C ASP A 108 -26.96 -9.98 -17.51
N ALA A 109 -28.07 -9.23 -17.53
CA ALA A 109 -28.15 -7.94 -18.19
C ALA A 109 -27.17 -6.92 -17.58
N GLN A 110 -27.08 -6.87 -16.24
CA GLN A 110 -26.11 -6.01 -15.55
C GLN A 110 -24.67 -6.41 -15.87
N MET A 111 -24.36 -7.70 -15.94
CA MET A 111 -23.02 -8.19 -16.29
C MET A 111 -22.68 -7.82 -17.74
N LYS A 112 -23.62 -7.99 -18.68
CA LYS A 112 -23.46 -7.59 -20.08
C LYS A 112 -23.19 -6.09 -20.22
N GLU A 113 -23.91 -5.27 -19.45
CA GLU A 113 -23.67 -3.82 -19.42
C GLU A 113 -22.28 -3.47 -18.87
N ARG A 114 -21.87 -4.11 -17.77
CA ARG A 114 -20.51 -3.92 -17.21
C ARG A 114 -19.43 -4.31 -18.20
N LYS A 115 -19.62 -5.42 -18.92
CA LYS A 115 -18.70 -5.88 -19.96
C LYS A 115 -18.67 -4.94 -21.16
N ARG A 116 -19.82 -4.39 -21.59
CA ARG A 116 -19.91 -3.38 -22.64
C ARG A 116 -19.09 -2.13 -22.32
N ARG A 117 -19.11 -1.68 -21.06
CA ARG A 117 -18.27 -0.57 -20.58
C ARG A 117 -16.77 -0.88 -20.61
N MET A 118 -16.40 -2.16 -20.69
CA MET A 118 -15.03 -2.65 -20.77
C MET A 118 -14.65 -3.12 -22.19
N ALA A 119 -15.42 -2.78 -23.23
CA ALA A 119 -15.15 -3.20 -24.61
C ALA A 119 -13.73 -2.80 -25.10
N ALA A 120 -13.22 -1.65 -24.64
CA ALA A 120 -11.85 -1.24 -24.94
C ALA A 120 -10.79 -2.17 -24.32
N LEU A 121 -11.06 -2.74 -23.14
CA LEU A 121 -10.17 -3.70 -22.47
C LEU A 121 -10.23 -5.07 -23.15
N VAL A 122 -11.41 -5.49 -23.62
CA VAL A 122 -11.57 -6.73 -24.40
C VAL A 122 -10.70 -6.69 -25.65
N ARG A 123 -10.59 -5.53 -26.33
CA ARG A 123 -9.73 -5.39 -27.51
C ARG A 123 -8.23 -5.55 -27.22
N VAL A 124 -7.78 -5.27 -25.99
CA VAL A 124 -6.36 -5.32 -25.62
C VAL A 124 -5.97 -6.65 -24.96
N PHE A 125 -6.83 -7.17 -24.08
CA PHE A 125 -6.54 -8.35 -23.25
C PHE A 125 -7.41 -9.58 -23.57
N GLY A 126 -8.43 -9.43 -24.42
CA GLY A 126 -9.38 -10.48 -24.75
C GLY A 126 -10.51 -10.64 -23.73
N ASP A 127 -11.54 -11.39 -24.13
CA ASP A 127 -12.75 -11.61 -23.33
C ASP A 127 -12.47 -12.34 -22.02
N GLY A 128 -11.65 -13.40 -22.04
CA GLY A 128 -11.41 -14.23 -20.86
C GLY A 128 -10.80 -13.46 -19.69
N VAL A 129 -9.87 -12.53 -19.97
CA VAL A 129 -9.28 -11.68 -18.93
C VAL A 129 -10.31 -10.72 -18.34
N VAL A 130 -11.15 -10.12 -19.18
CA VAL A 130 -12.21 -9.20 -18.73
C VAL A 130 -13.30 -9.94 -17.95
N ASP A 131 -13.68 -11.13 -18.37
CA ASP A 131 -14.66 -11.97 -17.67
C ASP A 131 -14.14 -12.37 -16.28
N ASN A 132 -12.87 -12.78 -16.19
CA ASN A 132 -12.19 -13.04 -14.93
C ASN A 132 -12.15 -11.80 -14.03
N ALA A 133 -11.89 -10.62 -14.58
CA ALA A 133 -11.89 -9.35 -13.83
C ALA A 133 -13.29 -8.92 -13.33
N LEU A 134 -14.35 -9.36 -14.00
CA LEU A 134 -15.75 -9.12 -13.64
C LEU A 134 -16.33 -10.20 -12.70
N SER A 135 -15.61 -11.31 -12.52
CA SER A 135 -16.02 -12.45 -11.70
C SER A 135 -16.30 -12.07 -10.25
N ARG A 136 -17.29 -12.75 -9.66
CA ARG A 136 -17.58 -12.67 -8.21
C ARG A 136 -16.50 -13.35 -7.39
N THR A 137 -15.85 -14.37 -7.94
CA THR A 137 -14.73 -15.09 -7.33
C THR A 137 -13.50 -14.20 -7.34
N TRP A 138 -12.94 -13.92 -6.15
CA TRP A 138 -11.81 -13.00 -6.05
C TRP A 138 -10.53 -13.58 -6.66
N GLN A 139 -10.34 -14.90 -6.63
CA GLN A 139 -9.21 -15.58 -7.26
C GLN A 139 -9.17 -15.29 -8.76
N SER A 140 -10.32 -15.41 -9.46
CA SER A 140 -10.41 -15.06 -10.88
C SER A 140 -10.01 -13.60 -11.14
N ARG A 141 -10.33 -12.68 -10.23
CA ARG A 141 -9.91 -11.27 -10.36
C ARG A 141 -8.40 -11.10 -10.17
N VAL A 142 -7.79 -11.84 -9.25
CA VAL A 142 -6.32 -11.90 -9.10
C VAL A 142 -5.68 -12.45 -10.37
N ASP A 143 -6.20 -13.55 -10.91
CA ASP A 143 -5.69 -14.17 -12.14
C ASP A 143 -5.78 -13.22 -13.34
N ALA A 144 -6.87 -12.44 -13.44
CA ALA A 144 -7.01 -11.41 -14.46
C ALA A 144 -5.93 -10.32 -14.34
N LEU A 145 -5.67 -9.81 -13.12
CA LEU A 145 -4.64 -8.80 -12.89
C LEU A 145 -3.24 -9.36 -13.17
N ALA A 146 -2.97 -10.60 -12.79
CA ALA A 146 -1.72 -11.30 -13.10
C ALA A 146 -1.52 -11.49 -14.61
N ALA A 147 -2.57 -11.85 -15.35
CA ALA A 147 -2.52 -11.96 -16.80
C ALA A 147 -2.23 -10.62 -17.49
N VAL A 148 -2.85 -9.53 -17.01
CA VAL A 148 -2.57 -8.17 -17.51
C VAL A 148 -1.13 -7.76 -17.21
N LYS A 149 -0.64 -8.07 -16.00
CA LYS A 149 0.75 -7.82 -15.62
C LYS A 149 1.72 -8.52 -16.56
N ALA A 150 1.52 -9.82 -16.80
CA ALA A 150 2.35 -10.59 -17.73
C ALA A 150 2.30 -10.01 -19.16
N ALA A 151 1.12 -9.55 -19.62
CA ALA A 151 0.99 -8.91 -20.92
C ALA A 151 1.75 -7.58 -21.00
N VAL A 152 1.76 -6.78 -19.93
CA VAL A 152 2.55 -5.54 -19.84
C VAL A 152 4.04 -5.85 -19.93
N GLU A 153 4.53 -6.77 -19.10
CA GLU A 153 5.96 -7.14 -19.06
C GLU A 153 6.44 -7.73 -20.40
N ALA A 154 5.58 -8.48 -21.10
CA ALA A 154 5.92 -9.07 -22.39
C ALA A 154 5.84 -8.08 -23.57
N LYS A 155 4.82 -7.22 -23.62
CA LYS A 155 4.54 -6.38 -24.80
C LYS A 155 5.12 -4.97 -24.70
N ALA A 156 5.20 -4.37 -23.51
CA ALA A 156 5.62 -2.98 -23.40
C ALA A 156 7.05 -2.73 -23.93
N PRO A 157 8.06 -3.58 -23.63
CA PRO A 157 9.41 -3.39 -24.16
C PRO A 157 9.47 -3.51 -25.69
N SER A 158 8.79 -4.49 -26.28
CA SER A 158 8.81 -4.73 -27.72
C SER A 158 8.12 -3.60 -28.50
N LEU A 159 6.94 -3.15 -28.04
CA LEU A 159 6.22 -2.02 -28.64
C LEU A 159 7.04 -0.73 -28.60
N LYS A 160 7.78 -0.50 -27.49
CA LYS A 160 8.66 0.67 -27.35
C LYS A 160 9.84 0.63 -28.32
N VAL A 161 10.44 -0.54 -28.55
CA VAL A 161 11.54 -0.72 -29.52
C VAL A 161 11.05 -0.61 -30.97
N ALA A 162 9.87 -1.16 -31.27
CA ALA A 162 9.27 -1.09 -32.59
C ALA A 162 8.75 0.31 -32.96
N GLY A 163 8.65 1.23 -32.00
CA GLY A 163 8.13 2.58 -32.22
C GLY A 163 6.60 2.64 -32.37
N GLU A 164 5.88 1.62 -31.90
CA GLU A 164 4.42 1.51 -32.00
C GLU A 164 3.73 2.32 -30.89
N ALA A 165 3.90 3.65 -30.93
CA ALA A 165 3.47 4.57 -29.87
C ALA A 165 1.97 4.47 -29.54
N ASP A 166 1.12 4.28 -30.55
CA ASP A 166 -0.32 4.16 -30.38
C ASP A 166 -0.70 2.86 -29.65
N GLU A 167 -0.08 1.74 -30.01
CA GLU A 167 -0.35 0.46 -29.36
C GLU A 167 0.18 0.42 -27.94
N PHE A 168 1.38 0.97 -27.73
CA PHE A 168 1.96 1.16 -26.41
C PHE A 168 1.04 2.00 -25.51
N THR A 169 0.52 3.11 -26.02
CA THR A 169 -0.41 3.98 -25.27
C THR A 169 -1.74 3.29 -24.98
N ARG A 170 -2.25 2.48 -25.93
CA ARG A 170 -3.46 1.66 -25.71
C ARG A 170 -3.23 0.63 -24.61
N LEU A 171 -2.11 -0.09 -24.64
CA LEU A 171 -1.72 -1.06 -23.62
C LEU A 171 -1.63 -0.39 -22.24
N PHE A 172 -0.89 0.72 -22.14
CA PHE A 172 -0.76 1.49 -20.91
C PHE A 172 -2.11 1.91 -20.33
N ARG A 173 -2.97 2.57 -21.13
CA ARG A 173 -4.29 3.04 -20.66
C ARG A 173 -5.18 1.89 -20.21
N ALA A 174 -5.17 0.78 -20.95
CA ALA A 174 -5.95 -0.40 -20.60
C ALA A 174 -5.46 -1.04 -19.29
N SER A 175 -4.14 -1.13 -19.10
CA SER A 175 -3.52 -1.65 -17.87
C SER A 175 -3.81 -0.75 -16.67
N CYS A 176 -3.70 0.57 -16.81
CA CYS A 176 -4.10 1.51 -15.76
C CYS A 176 -5.57 1.34 -15.38
N LYS A 177 -6.47 1.16 -16.34
CA LYS A 177 -7.90 0.95 -16.03
C LYS A 177 -8.16 -0.37 -15.30
N MET A 178 -7.38 -1.40 -15.60
CA MET A 178 -7.42 -2.67 -14.87
C MET A 178 -6.88 -2.53 -13.45
N ALA A 179 -5.77 -1.83 -13.27
CA ALA A 179 -5.22 -1.51 -11.96
C ALA A 179 -6.20 -0.67 -11.13
N GLU A 180 -6.82 0.37 -11.72
CA GLU A 180 -7.81 1.25 -11.08
C GLU A 180 -8.96 0.43 -10.48
N ARG A 181 -9.44 -0.57 -11.23
CA ARG A 181 -10.48 -1.47 -10.72
C ARG A 181 -10.01 -2.28 -9.51
N GLY A 182 -8.77 -2.78 -9.55
CA GLY A 182 -8.21 -3.61 -8.50
C GLY A 182 -7.88 -2.84 -7.21
N VAL A 183 -7.40 -1.59 -7.31
CA VAL A 183 -7.11 -0.74 -6.13
C VAL A 183 -8.37 -0.30 -5.39
N HIS A 184 -9.54 -0.45 -6.00
CA HIS A 184 -10.85 -0.25 -5.39
C HIS A 184 -11.50 -1.56 -4.88
N ASP A 185 -10.83 -2.71 -5.02
CA ASP A 185 -11.34 -3.97 -4.50
C ASP A 185 -11.18 -4.03 -2.98
N LYS A 186 -12.22 -4.50 -2.30
CA LYS A 186 -12.23 -4.66 -0.84
C LYS A 186 -11.45 -5.89 -0.36
N VAL A 187 -11.14 -6.83 -1.27
CA VAL A 187 -10.44 -8.07 -0.96
C VAL A 187 -8.93 -7.83 -1.04
N PRO A 188 -8.18 -7.92 0.08
CA PRO A 188 -6.76 -7.54 0.10
C PRO A 188 -5.90 -8.26 -0.95
N PRO A 189 -6.05 -9.57 -1.23
CA PRO A 189 -5.35 -10.22 -2.34
C PRO A 189 -5.54 -9.56 -3.72
N VAL A 190 -6.75 -9.08 -4.02
CA VAL A 190 -7.04 -8.41 -5.31
C VAL A 190 -6.39 -7.02 -5.34
N PHE A 191 -6.48 -6.28 -4.23
CA PHE A 191 -5.79 -5.01 -4.09
C PHE A 191 -4.27 -5.18 -4.28
N LEU A 192 -3.66 -6.16 -3.62
CA LEU A 192 -2.22 -6.42 -3.74
C LEU A 192 -1.82 -6.79 -5.18
N ALA A 193 -2.60 -7.63 -5.86
CA ALA A 193 -2.36 -7.93 -7.28
C ALA A 193 -2.45 -6.68 -8.18
N SER A 194 -3.27 -5.70 -7.81
CA SER A 194 -3.37 -4.43 -8.53
C SER A 194 -2.20 -3.49 -8.24
N VAL A 195 -1.64 -3.53 -7.02
CA VAL A 195 -0.39 -2.85 -6.67
C VAL A 195 0.77 -3.44 -7.48
N ASP A 196 0.83 -4.77 -7.58
CA ASP A 196 1.84 -5.47 -8.37
C ASP A 196 1.77 -5.13 -9.88
N LEU A 197 0.56 -5.06 -10.43
CA LEU A 197 0.34 -4.57 -11.79
C LEU A 197 0.78 -3.11 -11.94
N THR A 198 0.44 -2.26 -10.98
CA THR A 198 0.83 -0.84 -10.99
C THR A 198 2.36 -0.69 -10.99
N ALA A 199 3.08 -1.47 -10.18
CA ALA A 199 4.53 -1.49 -10.18
C ALA A 199 5.10 -1.90 -11.56
N ALA A 200 4.52 -2.91 -12.21
CA ALA A 200 4.94 -3.32 -13.55
C ALA A 200 4.68 -2.23 -14.62
N ILE A 201 3.57 -1.50 -14.51
CA ILE A 201 3.25 -0.36 -15.38
C ILE A 201 4.30 0.73 -15.22
N VAL A 202 4.62 1.12 -13.98
CA VAL A 202 5.64 2.13 -13.68
C VAL A 202 7.02 1.72 -14.19
N ALA A 203 7.38 0.43 -14.05
CA ALA A 203 8.69 -0.06 -14.45
C ALA A 203 8.90 -0.15 -15.98
N SER A 204 7.85 -0.40 -16.76
CA SER A 204 8.01 -0.81 -18.17
C SER A 204 7.07 -0.16 -19.17
N ALA A 205 5.98 0.47 -18.73
CA ALA A 205 4.89 0.90 -19.59
C ALA A 205 4.58 2.41 -19.51
N LEU A 206 5.46 3.24 -18.94
CA LEU A 206 5.24 4.69 -18.91
C LEU A 206 5.44 5.32 -20.31
N PRO A 207 4.40 5.94 -20.91
CA PRO A 207 4.54 6.65 -22.18
C PRO A 207 5.37 7.91 -22.01
N ALA A 208 6.00 8.39 -23.09
CA ALA A 208 6.74 9.65 -23.09
C ALA A 208 5.82 10.89 -22.99
N ASP A 209 4.57 10.77 -23.44
CA ASP A 209 3.55 11.81 -23.30
C ASP A 209 3.08 11.94 -21.85
N ALA A 210 3.33 13.11 -21.24
CA ALA A 210 2.94 13.42 -19.87
C ALA A 210 1.42 13.41 -19.69
N ALA A 211 0.65 13.92 -20.66
CA ALA A 211 -0.81 13.97 -20.54
C ALA A 211 -1.42 12.57 -20.52
N ALA A 212 -0.89 11.64 -21.31
CA ALA A 212 -1.25 10.23 -21.22
C ALA A 212 -0.88 9.63 -19.86
N ARG A 213 0.34 9.88 -19.35
CA ARG A 213 0.78 9.39 -18.03
C ARG A 213 -0.15 9.85 -16.92
N ASP A 214 -0.42 11.15 -16.85
CA ASP A 214 -1.24 11.76 -15.78
C ASP A 214 -2.66 11.22 -15.80
N LYS A 215 -3.26 11.09 -16.99
CA LYS A 215 -4.61 10.52 -17.15
C LYS A 215 -4.68 9.04 -16.73
N GLY A 216 -3.59 8.28 -16.91
CA GLY A 216 -3.53 6.86 -16.55
C GLY A 216 -3.22 6.63 -15.07
N ILE A 217 -2.21 7.32 -14.54
CA ILE A 217 -1.71 7.14 -13.17
C ILE A 217 -2.55 7.91 -12.14
N GLY A 218 -3.03 9.11 -12.49
CA GLY A 218 -3.77 9.99 -11.57
C GLY A 218 -4.92 9.30 -10.82
N PRO A 219 -5.79 8.50 -11.47
CA PRO A 219 -6.82 7.74 -10.77
C PRO A 219 -6.32 6.67 -9.78
N LEU A 220 -5.08 6.18 -9.95
CA LEU A 220 -4.48 5.15 -9.08
C LEU A 220 -3.94 5.75 -7.78
N VAL A 221 -3.47 7.00 -7.79
CA VAL A 221 -2.76 7.58 -6.65
C VAL A 221 -3.67 7.77 -5.42
N PRO A 222 -4.88 8.38 -5.50
CA PRO A 222 -5.73 8.57 -4.33
C PRO A 222 -6.08 7.29 -3.54
N PRO A 223 -6.51 6.18 -4.17
CA PRO A 223 -6.77 4.94 -3.43
C PRO A 223 -5.50 4.35 -2.81
N LEU A 224 -4.34 4.43 -3.47
CA LEU A 224 -3.07 3.99 -2.90
C LEU A 224 -2.65 4.82 -1.68
N VAL A 225 -2.79 6.16 -1.75
CA VAL A 225 -2.52 7.05 -0.61
C VAL A 225 -3.43 6.72 0.58
N ARG A 226 -4.72 6.46 0.34
CA ARG A 226 -5.63 6.01 1.41
C ARG A 226 -5.21 4.65 1.99
N ALA A 227 -4.74 3.74 1.14
CA ALA A 227 -4.33 2.40 1.57
C ALA A 227 -3.10 2.42 2.49
N CYS A 228 -2.26 3.47 2.42
CA CYS A 228 -1.18 3.72 3.38
C CYS A 228 -1.68 4.00 4.82
N GLY A 229 -2.97 4.29 5.02
CA GLY A 229 -3.58 4.51 6.34
C GLY A 229 -4.31 3.29 6.92
N THR A 230 -4.25 2.15 6.25
CA THR A 230 -5.00 0.95 6.67
C THR A 230 -4.33 0.27 7.87
N SER A 231 -5.10 -0.51 8.63
CA SER A 231 -4.58 -1.37 9.69
C SER A 231 -3.89 -2.63 9.18
N ASN A 232 -4.15 -3.01 7.92
CA ASN A 232 -3.50 -4.16 7.29
C ASN A 232 -2.07 -3.78 6.87
N ALA A 233 -1.09 -4.19 7.67
CA ALA A 233 0.32 -3.86 7.46
C ALA A 233 0.82 -4.23 6.05
N ARG A 234 0.39 -5.36 5.48
CA ARG A 234 0.81 -5.79 4.14
C ARG A 234 0.26 -4.87 3.05
N VAL A 235 -1.00 -4.45 3.17
CA VAL A 235 -1.63 -3.48 2.24
C VAL A 235 -0.96 -2.11 2.37
N GLN A 236 -0.76 -1.64 3.60
CA GLN A 236 -0.06 -0.39 3.88
C GLN A 236 1.35 -0.38 3.28
N GLU A 237 2.16 -1.41 3.55
CA GLU A 237 3.54 -1.52 3.07
C GLU A 237 3.60 -1.55 1.54
N ALA A 238 2.80 -2.41 0.90
CA ALA A 238 2.77 -2.50 -0.57
C ALA A 238 2.37 -1.16 -1.22
N SER A 239 1.42 -0.45 -0.60
CA SER A 239 0.96 0.87 -1.10
C SER A 239 2.04 1.93 -0.97
N VAL A 240 2.76 1.97 0.17
CA VAL A 240 3.91 2.86 0.33
C VAL A 240 4.98 2.51 -0.72
N GLN A 241 5.34 1.23 -0.86
CA GLN A 241 6.40 0.82 -1.80
C GLN A 241 6.10 1.20 -3.25
N VAL A 242 4.86 1.03 -3.73
CA VAL A 242 4.52 1.40 -5.11
C VAL A 242 4.48 2.92 -5.32
N LEU A 243 4.02 3.69 -4.33
CA LEU A 243 4.07 5.16 -4.40
C LEU A 243 5.52 5.66 -4.39
N MET A 244 6.38 5.04 -3.58
CA MET A 244 7.82 5.33 -3.61
C MET A 244 8.42 4.98 -4.97
N ALA A 245 8.05 3.84 -5.58
CA ALA A 245 8.51 3.49 -6.93
C ALA A 245 8.04 4.51 -7.98
N MET A 246 6.81 5.03 -7.89
CA MET A 246 6.35 6.13 -8.74
C MET A 246 7.19 7.40 -8.57
N ALA A 247 7.51 7.77 -7.32
CA ALA A 247 8.31 8.96 -7.04
C ALA A 247 9.75 8.87 -7.61
N HIS A 248 10.33 7.67 -7.63
CA HIS A 248 11.66 7.42 -8.21
C HIS A 248 11.66 7.27 -9.73
N ALA A 249 10.50 7.05 -10.35
CA ALA A 249 10.42 6.89 -11.80
C ALA A 249 10.68 8.25 -12.46
N PRO A 250 11.73 8.41 -13.28
CA PRO A 250 12.14 9.72 -13.81
C PRO A 250 11.07 10.38 -14.68
N GLU A 251 10.16 9.60 -15.26
CA GLU A 251 9.06 10.11 -16.09
C GLU A 251 7.87 10.64 -15.27
N LEU A 252 7.72 10.22 -14.01
CA LEU A 252 6.66 10.69 -13.11
C LEU A 252 7.21 11.68 -12.08
N GLY A 253 8.28 11.29 -11.40
CA GLY A 253 8.84 12.01 -10.28
C GLY A 253 7.86 12.11 -9.11
N ALA A 254 8.31 12.78 -8.05
CA ALA A 254 7.47 13.03 -6.89
C ALA A 254 6.42 14.13 -7.13
N ALA A 255 6.63 14.99 -8.14
CA ALA A 255 5.70 16.02 -8.57
C ALA A 255 4.33 15.45 -8.95
N ALA A 256 4.29 14.25 -9.55
CA ALA A 256 3.03 13.57 -9.86
C ALA A 256 2.23 13.14 -8.62
N LEU A 257 2.92 12.95 -7.48
CA LEU A 257 2.29 12.54 -6.22
C LEU A 257 1.90 13.72 -5.34
N ALA A 258 2.64 14.83 -5.42
CA ALA A 258 2.47 16.00 -4.56
C ALA A 258 1.00 16.49 -4.48
N PRO A 259 0.24 16.66 -5.58
CA PRO A 259 -1.16 17.11 -5.51
C PRO A 259 -2.06 16.18 -4.69
N HIS A 260 -1.74 14.88 -4.64
CA HIS A 260 -2.55 13.89 -3.93
C HIS A 260 -2.14 13.74 -2.46
N VAL A 261 -0.84 13.85 -2.17
CA VAL A 261 -0.30 13.82 -0.80
C VAL A 261 -0.63 15.12 -0.07
N LEU A 262 -0.58 16.25 -0.78
CA LEU A 262 -0.75 17.60 -0.24
C LEU A 262 -2.19 18.15 -0.34
N ALA A 263 -3.13 17.42 -0.96
CA ALA A 263 -4.51 17.88 -1.06
C ALA A 263 -5.10 18.22 0.33
N PRO A 264 -5.99 19.21 0.46
CA PRO A 264 -6.65 19.47 1.75
C PRO A 264 -7.33 18.23 2.32
N VAL A 265 -7.19 17.99 3.63
CA VAL A 265 -7.81 16.87 4.34
C VAL A 265 -8.53 17.41 5.56
N ASP A 266 -9.71 16.87 5.84
CA ASP A 266 -10.35 17.09 7.14
C ASP A 266 -9.45 16.55 8.25
N ALA A 267 -8.99 17.43 9.13
CA ALA A 267 -8.16 17.06 10.27
C ALA A 267 -8.80 15.92 11.08
N LYS A 268 -10.14 15.81 11.14
CA LYS A 268 -10.83 14.72 11.86
C LYS A 268 -10.55 13.33 11.27
N ALA A 269 -10.14 13.24 10.01
CA ALA A 269 -9.79 11.98 9.35
C ALA A 269 -8.36 11.53 9.71
N THR A 270 -8.12 11.25 10.99
CA THR A 270 -6.79 10.90 11.55
C THR A 270 -6.05 9.83 10.76
N ALA A 271 -6.72 8.76 10.33
CA ALA A 271 -6.11 7.70 9.52
C ALA A 271 -5.59 8.19 8.15
N VAL A 272 -6.30 9.12 7.51
CA VAL A 272 -5.89 9.71 6.22
C VAL A 272 -4.73 10.68 6.42
N VAL A 273 -4.77 11.47 7.49
CA VAL A 273 -3.67 12.38 7.86
C VAL A 273 -2.41 11.56 8.17
N ALA A 274 -2.51 10.51 8.98
CA ALA A 274 -1.40 9.61 9.28
C ALA A 274 -0.80 8.97 8.02
N ALA A 275 -1.65 8.52 7.07
CA ALA A 275 -1.21 7.95 5.81
C ALA A 275 -0.35 8.93 4.99
N ARG A 276 -0.76 10.20 4.94
CA ARG A 276 -0.06 11.26 4.22
C ARG A 276 1.23 11.66 4.90
N LEU A 277 1.23 11.76 6.24
CA LEU A 277 2.45 12.03 7.00
C LEU A 277 3.47 10.89 6.85
N LEU A 278 3.02 9.64 6.84
CA LEU A 278 3.87 8.49 6.56
C LEU A 278 4.53 8.59 5.18
N LEU A 279 3.76 9.00 4.17
CA LEU A 279 4.29 9.22 2.82
C LEU A 279 5.23 10.43 2.75
N LEU A 280 4.89 11.54 3.39
CA LEU A 280 5.76 12.73 3.46
C LEU A 280 7.10 12.40 4.13
N GLN A 281 7.07 11.62 5.22
CA GLN A 281 8.28 11.17 5.90
C GLN A 281 9.18 10.33 4.98
N ALA A 282 8.60 9.55 4.06
CA ALA A 282 9.33 8.75 3.10
C ALA A 282 9.81 9.56 1.88
N LEU A 283 9.00 10.50 1.39
CA LEU A 283 9.25 11.27 0.17
C LEU A 283 10.21 12.44 0.37
N LEU A 284 10.10 13.18 1.48
CA LEU A 284 10.93 14.37 1.72
C LEU A 284 12.44 14.08 1.64
N PRO A 285 12.98 12.99 2.24
CA PRO A 285 14.41 12.70 2.12
C PRO A 285 14.90 12.42 0.69
N LEU A 286 13.99 12.06 -0.23
CA LEU A 286 14.35 11.74 -1.61
C LEU A 286 14.29 12.94 -2.54
N VAL A 287 13.31 13.82 -2.29
CA VAL A 287 12.93 14.90 -3.21
C VAL A 287 13.43 16.24 -2.68
N GLY A 288 13.49 16.39 -1.35
CA GLY A 288 13.74 17.66 -0.71
C GLY A 288 12.56 18.63 -0.84
N LEU A 289 12.88 19.92 -0.78
CA LEU A 289 11.95 21.06 -0.81
C LEU A 289 12.26 22.02 -1.97
N ASP A 290 12.80 21.49 -3.07
CA ASP A 290 13.31 22.26 -4.21
C ASP A 290 12.22 22.86 -5.13
N GLY A 291 10.94 22.63 -4.82
CA GLY A 291 9.80 23.12 -5.60
C GLY A 291 9.56 22.34 -6.91
N GLU A 292 10.61 21.79 -7.54
CA GLU A 292 10.49 20.91 -8.71
C GLU A 292 9.70 19.63 -8.39
N GLY A 293 9.87 19.11 -7.16
CA GLY A 293 9.08 17.99 -6.66
C GLY A 293 7.64 18.30 -6.26
N GLY A 294 7.21 19.57 -6.32
CA GLY A 294 5.89 20.03 -5.86
C GLY A 294 5.74 20.16 -4.34
N PHE A 295 6.76 19.76 -3.58
CA PHE A 295 6.82 19.93 -2.12
C PHE A 295 7.50 21.26 -1.80
N THR A 296 6.77 22.13 -1.11
CA THR A 296 7.29 23.38 -0.57
C THR A 296 7.16 23.36 0.94
N LEU A 297 7.95 24.19 1.62
CA LEU A 297 7.85 24.29 3.08
C LEU A 297 6.42 24.66 3.50
N ASP A 298 5.81 25.64 2.80
CA ASP A 298 4.51 26.20 3.15
C ASP A 298 3.38 25.17 3.00
N ASN A 299 3.30 24.51 1.83
CA ASN A 299 2.25 23.53 1.57
C ASN A 299 2.39 22.26 2.44
N THR A 300 3.61 21.89 2.82
CA THR A 300 3.83 20.72 3.67
C THR A 300 3.50 21.06 5.13
N MET A 301 3.87 22.26 5.58
CA MET A 301 3.54 22.71 6.94
C MET A 301 2.04 22.91 7.17
N GLU A 302 1.26 23.24 6.13
CA GLU A 302 -0.21 23.31 6.21
C GLU A 302 -0.85 22.00 6.70
N ILE A 303 -0.25 20.85 6.38
CA ILE A 303 -0.72 19.53 6.80
C ILE A 303 -0.10 19.12 8.14
N VAL A 304 1.17 19.45 8.36
CA VAL A 304 1.91 19.07 9.56
C VAL A 304 1.43 19.82 10.78
N LEU A 305 1.12 21.12 10.68
CA LEU A 305 0.74 21.94 11.83
C LEU A 305 -0.54 21.45 12.54
N PRO A 306 -1.67 21.22 11.85
CA PRO A 306 -2.85 20.64 12.50
C PRO A 306 -2.58 19.24 13.06
N ALA A 307 -1.71 18.47 12.39
CA ALA A 307 -1.36 17.11 12.79
C ALA A 307 -0.59 17.05 14.14
N LEU A 308 0.20 18.09 14.45
CA LEU A 308 0.94 18.20 15.71
C LEU A 308 0.00 18.39 16.92
N SER A 309 -1.19 18.94 16.71
CA SER A 309 -2.19 19.18 17.76
C SER A 309 -3.23 18.06 17.89
N GLN A 310 -3.13 16.99 17.11
CA GLN A 310 -4.12 15.90 17.17
C GLN A 310 -4.00 15.06 18.43
N ALA A 311 -5.13 14.57 18.92
CA ALA A 311 -5.20 13.66 20.07
C ALA A 311 -4.55 12.29 19.80
N ASP A 312 -4.58 11.82 18.55
CA ASP A 312 -3.96 10.54 18.18
C ASP A 312 -2.43 10.61 18.25
N THR A 313 -1.85 9.86 19.19
CA THR A 313 -0.40 9.83 19.43
C THR A 313 0.38 9.34 18.21
N LYS A 314 -0.16 8.40 17.41
CA LYS A 314 0.52 7.92 16.20
C LYS A 314 0.65 9.04 15.16
N THR A 315 -0.43 9.74 14.88
CA THR A 315 -0.45 10.85 13.91
C THR A 315 0.47 11.98 14.37
N ARG A 316 0.41 12.36 15.64
CA ARG A 316 1.28 13.39 16.23
C ARG A 316 2.77 13.00 16.17
N ARG A 317 3.12 11.73 16.42
CA ARG A 317 4.50 11.23 16.29
C ARG A 317 5.00 11.32 14.84
N LEU A 318 4.17 10.96 13.87
CA LEU A 318 4.49 11.09 12.44
C LEU A 318 4.66 12.57 12.06
N ALA A 319 3.78 13.46 12.53
CA ALA A 319 3.89 14.89 12.28
C ALA A 319 5.20 15.48 12.81
N MET A 320 5.61 15.09 14.02
CA MET A 320 6.92 15.49 14.56
C MET A 320 8.09 14.94 13.74
N ALA A 321 7.98 13.72 13.21
CA ALA A 321 9.01 13.15 12.35
C ALA A 321 9.12 13.94 11.03
N VAL A 322 8.00 14.25 10.39
CA VAL A 322 7.96 15.08 9.17
C VAL A 322 8.49 16.49 9.45
N ALA A 323 8.10 17.14 10.55
CA ALA A 323 8.64 18.45 10.94
C ALA A 323 10.16 18.42 11.13
N THR A 324 10.70 17.31 11.66
CA THR A 324 12.14 17.11 11.80
C THR A 324 12.83 16.96 10.43
N GLU A 325 12.22 16.25 9.47
CA GLU A 325 12.72 16.18 8.09
C GLU A 325 12.68 17.56 7.41
N LEU A 326 11.59 18.31 7.56
CA LEU A 326 11.50 19.67 7.04
C LEU A 326 12.60 20.56 7.60
N TYR A 327 12.93 20.43 8.89
CA TYR A 327 14.02 21.18 9.51
C TYR A 327 15.39 20.79 8.93
N ARG A 328 15.60 19.53 8.51
CA ARG A 328 16.83 19.16 7.80
C ARG A 328 16.99 19.87 6.46
N HIS A 329 15.89 20.17 5.77
CA HIS A 329 15.92 20.80 4.46
C HIS A 329 15.88 22.33 4.52
N ALA A 330 15.10 22.92 5.42
CA ALA A 330 14.88 24.35 5.50
C ALA A 330 15.48 25.02 6.75
N GLY A 331 16.00 24.25 7.70
CA GLY A 331 16.62 24.76 8.93
C GLY A 331 15.67 25.64 9.74
N ALA A 332 16.18 26.78 10.21
CA ALA A 332 15.48 27.73 11.06
C ALA A 332 14.19 28.30 10.44
N ASP A 333 14.00 28.22 9.13
CA ASP A 333 12.75 28.66 8.48
C ASP A 333 11.55 27.85 8.96
N VAL A 334 11.72 26.60 9.40
CA VAL A 334 10.61 25.80 9.96
C VAL A 334 10.10 26.40 11.28
N THR A 335 10.98 27.03 12.06
CA THR A 335 10.65 27.59 13.38
C THR A 335 9.61 28.70 13.29
N ARG A 336 9.50 29.38 12.14
CA ARG A 336 8.47 30.43 11.89
C ARG A 336 7.04 29.89 11.97
N TYR A 337 6.87 28.60 11.72
CA TYR A 337 5.57 27.93 11.77
C TYR A 337 5.28 27.33 13.15
N THR A 338 6.30 26.83 13.84
CA THR A 338 6.14 26.06 15.08
C THR A 338 6.04 26.94 16.33
N ASN A 339 6.41 28.22 16.25
CA ASN A 339 6.32 29.17 17.36
C ASN A 339 4.88 29.40 17.88
N THR A 340 3.86 29.05 17.10
CA THR A 340 2.43 29.13 17.47
C THR A 340 1.95 27.93 18.29
N LEU A 341 2.78 26.88 18.41
CA LEU A 341 2.40 25.64 19.10
C LEU A 341 2.49 25.77 20.63
N PRO A 342 1.74 24.94 21.39
CA PRO A 342 1.86 24.89 22.85
C PRO A 342 3.29 24.62 23.31
N ALA A 343 3.71 25.25 24.41
CA ALA A 343 5.09 25.19 24.91
C ALA A 343 5.61 23.75 25.12
N ALA A 344 4.74 22.83 25.54
CA ALA A 344 5.10 21.42 25.69
C ALA A 344 5.50 20.75 24.35
N MET A 345 4.80 21.07 23.27
CA MET A 345 5.12 20.56 21.92
C MET A 345 6.39 21.22 21.38
N LEU A 346 6.54 22.52 21.58
CA LEU A 346 7.71 23.28 21.14
C LEU A 346 9.00 22.71 21.75
N ARG A 347 9.01 22.44 23.06
CA ARG A 347 10.15 21.79 23.75
C ARG A 347 10.54 20.44 23.13
N LYS A 348 9.54 19.63 22.73
CA LYS A 348 9.77 18.33 22.09
C LYS A 348 10.37 18.48 20.69
N LEU A 349 9.93 19.49 19.93
CA LEU A 349 10.49 19.81 18.62
C LEU A 349 11.91 20.40 18.74
N ASP A 350 12.13 21.34 19.67
CA ASP A 350 13.45 21.92 19.92
C ASP A 350 14.49 20.86 20.29
N LYS A 351 14.12 19.87 21.13
CA LYS A 351 14.99 18.72 21.45
C LYS A 351 15.35 17.92 20.18
N ARG A 352 14.47 17.84 19.18
CA ARG A 352 14.74 17.16 17.90
C ARG A 352 15.55 18.01 16.94
N PHE A 353 15.25 19.31 16.84
CA PHE A 353 16.00 20.25 16.01
C PHE A 353 17.45 20.38 16.49
N ALA A 354 17.68 20.49 17.80
CA ALA A 354 19.02 20.49 18.37
C ALA A 354 19.81 19.19 18.05
N LYS A 355 19.15 18.03 17.99
CA LYS A 355 19.79 16.78 17.56
C LYS A 355 20.18 16.81 16.07
N VAL A 356 19.36 17.44 15.23
CA VAL A 356 19.67 17.63 13.81
C VAL A 356 20.86 18.57 13.65
N ASP A 357 20.88 19.70 14.36
CA ASP A 357 21.98 20.67 14.33
C ASP A 357 23.29 20.06 14.84
N ALA A 358 23.23 19.29 15.93
CA ALA A 358 24.39 18.56 16.44
C ALA A 358 24.93 17.53 15.44
N ALA A 359 24.04 16.83 14.73
CA ALA A 359 24.45 15.89 13.69
C ALA A 359 25.07 16.59 12.47
N ALA A 360 24.54 17.74 12.07
CA ALA A 360 25.07 18.56 10.99
C ALA A 360 26.46 19.14 11.36
N ALA A 361 26.64 19.63 12.60
CA ALA A 361 27.91 20.15 13.10
C ALA A 361 28.99 19.06 13.28
N GLY A 362 28.58 17.82 13.56
CA GLY A 362 29.50 16.69 13.75
C GLY A 362 30.04 16.05 12.46
N GLY A 363 29.69 16.56 11.27
CA GLY A 363 30.16 16.05 9.98
C GLY A 363 29.70 14.62 9.63
N ALA A 364 28.84 14.01 10.46
CA ALA A 364 28.30 12.69 10.23
C ALA A 364 26.98 12.82 9.46
N THR A 365 26.97 12.50 8.16
CA THR A 365 25.71 12.27 7.43
C THR A 365 24.95 11.16 8.15
N PRO A 366 23.80 11.44 8.80
CA PRO A 366 23.03 10.41 9.45
C PRO A 366 22.37 9.58 8.36
N ALA A 367 22.88 8.36 8.16
CA ALA A 367 22.28 7.41 7.25
C ALA A 367 20.84 7.13 7.70
N TRP A 368 19.88 7.50 6.86
CA TRP A 368 18.46 7.22 7.02
C TRP A 368 18.26 5.76 7.45
N ARG A 369 17.83 5.57 8.71
CA ARG A 369 17.35 4.28 9.22
C ARG A 369 15.86 4.27 8.93
N GLY A 370 15.52 3.82 7.71
CA GLY A 370 14.14 3.70 7.24
C GLY A 370 13.26 3.04 8.28
N GLY A 371 12.07 3.60 8.46
CA GLY A 371 11.12 3.21 9.48
C GLY A 371 11.00 1.70 9.65
N ASP A 372 11.56 1.23 10.75
CA ASP A 372 11.19 -0.03 11.37
C ASP A 372 9.75 0.16 11.86
N GLY A 373 8.79 -0.06 10.95
CA GLY A 373 7.36 -0.16 11.26
C GLY A 373 7.03 -1.46 12.01
N ALA A 374 7.93 -1.92 12.88
CA ALA A 374 7.53 -2.73 14.00
C ALA A 374 6.99 -1.75 15.04
N ALA A 375 5.77 -2.01 15.53
CA ALA A 375 5.22 -1.41 16.74
C ALA A 375 5.99 -1.85 18.01
N ASP A 376 7.31 -2.02 17.89
CA ASP A 376 8.25 -2.39 18.94
C ASP A 376 9.54 -1.58 18.71
N GLY A 377 9.45 -0.29 19.04
CA GLY A 377 10.50 0.70 18.86
C GLY A 377 10.81 1.40 20.18
N GLY A 378 11.31 0.64 21.14
CA GLY A 378 11.96 1.13 22.37
C GLY A 378 13.28 1.86 22.07
N GLY A 379 13.20 2.94 21.29
CA GLY A 379 14.29 3.86 21.02
C GLY A 379 13.94 5.23 21.59
N ASP A 380 14.22 5.41 22.88
CA ASP A 380 14.38 6.71 23.55
C ASP A 380 13.26 7.73 23.29
N PHE A 381 12.03 7.22 23.09
CA PHE A 381 10.83 7.96 23.39
C PHE A 381 10.73 7.87 24.90
N ASP A 382 11.13 8.92 25.62
CA ASP A 382 10.84 9.08 27.04
C ASP A 382 9.32 9.01 27.20
N GLU A 383 8.77 7.80 27.32
CA GLU A 383 7.37 7.53 27.62
C GLU A 383 7.02 8.12 29.00
N LYS A 384 8.05 8.37 29.82
CA LYS A 384 8.00 9.16 31.05
C LYS A 384 7.55 10.61 30.85
N ASP A 385 7.86 11.25 29.72
CA ASP A 385 7.48 12.65 29.48
C ASP A 385 6.02 12.79 28.99
N GLU A 386 5.39 11.72 28.48
CA GLU A 386 3.98 11.73 28.07
C GLU A 386 3.05 11.47 29.27
N ALA A 387 3.50 10.72 30.28
CA ALA A 387 2.74 10.44 31.50
C ALA A 387 2.67 11.63 32.49
N ALA A 388 3.61 12.58 32.43
CA ALA A 388 3.68 13.70 33.36
C ALA A 388 2.80 14.91 32.98
N ASP A 389 2.25 14.96 31.76
CA ASP A 389 1.50 16.10 31.22
C ASP A 389 -0.01 15.81 31.06
N ALA A 390 -0.48 14.64 31.52
CA ALA A 390 -1.90 14.30 31.55
C ALA A 390 -2.59 14.98 32.74
N GLY A 391 -2.96 16.26 32.58
CA GLY A 391 -3.97 16.90 33.43
C GLY A 391 -5.32 16.17 33.35
N PRO A 392 -6.21 16.33 34.36
CA PRO A 392 -7.40 15.49 34.49
C PRO A 392 -8.44 15.84 33.42
N VAL A 393 -8.48 15.06 32.35
CA VAL A 393 -9.59 15.06 31.39
C VAL A 393 -10.40 13.80 31.65
N ALA A 394 -11.53 13.97 32.34
CA ALA A 394 -12.53 12.94 32.52
C ALA A 394 -13.03 12.47 31.15
N THR A 395 -12.78 11.20 30.82
CA THR A 395 -13.44 10.53 29.70
C THR A 395 -13.98 9.20 30.18
N GLN A 396 -15.30 9.11 30.10
CA GLN A 396 -16.16 7.97 30.40
C GLN A 396 -16.42 7.22 29.08
N LEU A 397 -16.55 5.88 29.15
CA LEU A 397 -17.14 4.97 28.13
C LEU A 397 -16.21 4.69 26.91
N VAL A 398 -16.10 3.50 26.29
CA VAL A 398 -16.83 2.21 26.24
C VAL A 398 -15.78 1.12 25.96
N GLY A 399 -15.87 -0.04 26.61
CA GLY A 399 -15.15 -1.25 26.21
C GLY A 399 -15.95 -2.01 25.15
N ASP A 400 -15.29 -2.43 24.06
CA ASP A 400 -15.85 -3.34 23.06
C ASP A 400 -14.83 -4.46 22.80
N ASP A 401 -15.25 -5.67 23.17
CA ASP A 401 -14.57 -6.95 23.00
C ASP A 401 -14.76 -7.47 21.56
N GLY A 402 -13.69 -7.94 20.91
CA GLY A 402 -13.78 -8.39 19.52
C GLY A 402 -12.67 -9.33 19.04
N GLY A 403 -12.58 -10.51 19.67
CA GLY A 403 -12.41 -11.82 19.02
C GLY A 403 -11.34 -12.06 17.95
N ASP A 404 -10.29 -12.76 18.36
CA ASP A 404 -9.32 -13.51 17.57
C ASP A 404 -9.94 -14.74 16.87
N ALA A 405 -9.67 -14.92 15.57
CA ALA A 405 -9.75 -16.20 14.86
C ALA A 405 -9.12 -16.10 13.46
N GLY A 406 -8.03 -16.82 13.22
CA GLY A 406 -7.62 -17.17 11.85
C GLY A 406 -6.14 -17.40 11.55
N ALA A 407 -5.40 -18.09 12.42
CA ALA A 407 -4.18 -18.79 11.99
C ALA A 407 -4.57 -19.98 11.09
N ASP A 408 -3.74 -20.31 10.10
CA ASP A 408 -3.77 -21.52 9.22
C ASP A 408 -4.03 -21.32 7.71
N ARG A 409 -3.96 -20.10 7.16
CA ARG A 409 -3.99 -19.90 5.68
C ARG A 409 -2.85 -19.08 5.07
N GLU A 410 -1.80 -18.81 5.84
CA GLU A 410 -0.71 -17.91 5.43
C GLU A 410 0.38 -18.57 4.55
N GLY A 411 0.44 -19.90 4.51
CA GLY A 411 1.49 -20.64 3.79
C GLY A 411 1.45 -20.55 2.26
N ALA A 412 0.25 -20.37 1.65
CA ALA A 412 0.11 -20.37 0.19
C ALA A 412 0.30 -18.98 -0.46
N LEU A 413 0.16 -17.89 0.32
CA LEU A 413 0.25 -16.51 -0.18
C LEU A 413 1.65 -15.88 -0.05
N ALA A 414 2.56 -16.55 0.66
CA ALA A 414 3.97 -16.17 0.78
C ALA A 414 4.78 -16.54 -0.47
N GLU A 415 4.34 -17.50 -1.28
CA GLU A 415 4.99 -17.90 -2.54
C GLU A 415 4.76 -16.87 -3.67
N LEU A 416 3.58 -16.25 -3.74
CA LEU A 416 3.27 -15.18 -4.71
C LEU A 416 4.15 -13.93 -4.53
N GLY A 417 4.50 -13.59 -3.29
CA GLY A 417 5.39 -12.46 -2.99
C GLY A 417 6.87 -12.71 -3.35
N LYS A 418 7.31 -13.98 -3.38
CA LYS A 418 8.68 -14.34 -3.79
C LYS A 418 8.83 -14.29 -5.32
N SER A 419 7.77 -14.62 -6.06
CA SER A 419 7.73 -14.54 -7.53
C SER A 419 7.90 -13.11 -8.05
N LEU A 420 7.34 -12.10 -7.35
CA LEU A 420 7.46 -10.68 -7.69
C LEU A 420 8.92 -10.18 -7.75
N VAL A 421 9.80 -10.78 -6.94
CA VAL A 421 11.19 -10.35 -6.76
C VAL A 421 12.16 -11.08 -7.71
N SER A 422 11.80 -12.28 -8.18
CA SER A 422 12.65 -13.05 -9.11
C SER A 422 12.65 -12.46 -10.53
N SER A 423 11.50 -11.92 -10.98
CA SER A 423 11.36 -11.34 -12.33
C SER A 423 12.12 -10.03 -12.54
N ILE A 424 12.42 -9.28 -11.47
CA ILE A 424 13.17 -8.01 -11.55
C ILE A 424 14.70 -8.27 -11.63
N SER A 425 15.16 -9.43 -11.15
CA SER A 425 16.61 -9.73 -11.02
C SER A 425 17.21 -10.55 -12.18
N SER A 426 16.39 -11.11 -13.08
CA SER A 426 16.83 -12.09 -14.08
C SER A 426 17.00 -11.56 -15.52
N GLY A 427 16.80 -10.26 -15.75
CA GLY A 427 17.09 -9.59 -17.04
C GLY A 427 18.57 -9.30 -17.29
N ARG A 428 19.47 -10.29 -17.20
CA ARG A 428 20.85 -10.19 -17.71
C ARG A 428 20.93 -10.92 -19.06
N HIS A 429 20.79 -10.20 -20.16
CA HIS A 429 21.15 -10.72 -21.47
C HIS A 429 22.66 -10.64 -21.69
N SER A 430 23.23 -11.80 -22.01
CA SER A 430 24.56 -11.99 -22.58
C SER A 430 24.69 -11.25 -23.91
N SER A 431 25.69 -10.39 -24.03
CA SER A 431 26.10 -9.81 -25.30
C SER A 431 26.78 -10.87 -26.17
N PRO A 432 26.38 -11.05 -27.44
CA PRO A 432 27.20 -11.77 -28.40
C PRO A 432 28.26 -10.82 -28.99
N GLU A 433 29.46 -11.36 -29.19
CA GLU A 433 30.59 -10.74 -29.86
C GLU A 433 30.20 -10.20 -31.25
N ARG A 434 30.67 -8.98 -31.56
CA ARG A 434 30.63 -8.43 -32.91
C ARG A 434 32.03 -8.46 -33.50
N SER A 435 32.23 -9.41 -34.40
CA SER A 435 33.31 -9.46 -35.36
C SER A 435 33.10 -8.38 -36.43
N SER A 436 34.16 -7.62 -36.73
CA SER A 436 34.24 -6.72 -37.88
C SER A 436 34.08 -7.47 -39.21
N PRO A 437 33.62 -6.79 -40.26
CA PRO A 437 34.56 -6.58 -41.36
C PRO A 437 34.51 -5.19 -42.00
N GLU A 438 35.66 -4.85 -42.58
CA GLU A 438 35.92 -3.80 -43.54
C GLU A 438 34.91 -3.79 -44.70
N HIS A 439 34.53 -2.61 -45.19
CA HIS A 439 34.57 -2.33 -46.62
C HIS A 439 34.50 -0.83 -46.92
N ALA A 440 35.24 -0.47 -47.96
CA ALA A 440 35.62 0.85 -48.40
C ALA A 440 34.45 1.69 -48.97
N VAL A 441 34.52 2.99 -48.73
CA VAL A 441 33.72 4.03 -49.42
C VAL A 441 34.61 4.69 -50.48
N PRO A 442 34.24 4.72 -51.77
CA PRO A 442 34.84 5.63 -52.72
C PRO A 442 34.08 6.96 -52.74
N THR A 443 34.83 8.03 -52.56
CA THR A 443 34.44 9.42 -52.78
C THR A 443 34.48 9.76 -54.27
N ARG A 444 33.50 10.53 -54.78
CA ARG A 444 33.61 11.60 -55.81
C ARG A 444 32.22 12.06 -56.34
N PRO A 445 32.10 13.18 -57.09
CA PRO A 445 32.20 14.56 -56.62
C PRO A 445 30.99 15.40 -57.12
N GLY A 446 31.03 16.71 -56.87
CA GLY A 446 29.91 17.64 -56.99
C GLY A 446 29.34 17.91 -58.39
N GLY A 447 28.16 18.55 -58.35
CA GLY A 447 27.46 19.17 -59.47
C GLY A 447 26.36 20.13 -58.94
N PRO A 448 25.97 21.19 -59.69
CA PRO A 448 25.69 22.50 -59.10
C PRO A 448 24.22 22.92 -58.98
N GLN A 449 24.00 23.81 -58.00
CA GLN A 449 23.17 25.03 -58.00
C GLN A 449 22.09 25.20 -59.09
N LEU A 450 20.82 25.30 -58.67
CA LEU A 450 19.79 26.07 -59.40
C LEU A 450 18.86 26.77 -58.42
N MET A 451 19.06 28.09 -58.33
CA MET A 451 18.14 29.07 -57.75
C MET A 451 16.81 29.07 -58.51
N ARG A 452 15.68 29.02 -57.81
CA ARG A 452 14.44 29.64 -58.27
C ARG A 452 13.72 30.30 -57.10
N GLY A 453 13.60 31.62 -57.20
CA GLY A 453 12.78 32.44 -56.34
C GLY A 453 11.29 32.37 -56.69
N GLY A 454 10.47 32.82 -55.76
CA GLY A 454 9.04 33.03 -55.93
C GLY A 454 8.45 33.79 -54.75
N ARG A 455 8.51 35.12 -54.79
CA ARG A 455 7.58 35.99 -54.03
C ARG A 455 6.22 35.93 -54.71
N VAL A 456 5.10 35.86 -53.96
CA VAL A 456 3.84 36.60 -54.24
C VAL A 456 2.91 36.56 -53.01
N ARG A 457 2.69 37.76 -52.45
CA ARG A 457 1.50 38.38 -51.80
C ARG A 457 0.84 37.82 -50.52
N PRO A 458 0.68 38.67 -49.48
CA PRO A 458 -0.36 38.51 -48.46
C PRO A 458 -1.70 39.11 -48.92
N ASN A 459 -2.80 38.42 -48.62
CA ASN A 459 -4.15 38.91 -48.87
C ASN A 459 -4.65 39.75 -47.69
N ARG A 460 -5.30 40.85 -48.01
CA ARG A 460 -5.81 41.92 -47.13
C ARG A 460 -7.32 41.98 -47.33
N ARG A 461 -8.11 41.84 -46.26
CA ARG A 461 -9.51 42.27 -46.05
C ARG A 461 -9.93 41.68 -44.69
N GLY A 462 -10.52 42.37 -43.73
CA GLY A 462 -11.23 43.65 -43.71
C GLY A 462 -12.46 43.48 -42.81
N GLY A 463 -12.73 44.45 -41.92
CA GLY A 463 -13.88 44.51 -41.00
C GLY A 463 -13.39 44.67 -39.56
N GLY A 464 -13.54 45.78 -38.84
CA GLY A 464 -14.54 46.85 -38.93
C GLY A 464 -15.71 46.50 -38.00
N GLY A 465 -15.82 47.21 -36.87
CA GLY A 465 -16.92 47.05 -35.91
C GLY A 465 -16.62 47.68 -34.56
N ASP A 466 -16.93 48.97 -34.46
CA ASP A 466 -17.09 49.78 -33.25
C ASP A 466 -18.32 49.36 -32.40
N ASP A 467 -18.30 49.84 -31.16
CA ASP A 467 -19.39 50.17 -30.24
C ASP A 467 -20.16 49.09 -29.45
N GLY A 468 -20.08 49.25 -28.12
CA GLY A 468 -20.82 48.55 -27.07
C GLY A 468 -20.22 48.81 -25.69
#